data_AF-A0A4P1RI93-F1
#
_entry.id   AF-A0A4P1RI93-F1
#
_cell.length_a   1.000
_cell.length_b   1.000
_cell.length_c   1.000
_cell.angle_alpha   90.00
_cell.angle_beta   90.00
_cell.angle_gamma   90.00
#
_symmetry.space_group_name_H-M   'P 1'
#
loop_
_entity.id
_entity.type
_entity.pdbx_description
1 polymer ?
#
loop_
_entity_poly.entity_id
_entity_poly.type
_entity_poly.pdbx_seq_one_letter_code
_entity_poly.pdbx_strand_id
1 'polypeptide(L)'
;MDPGNLVVKDLIINAEVFSCLREIHGKSYEAFMLSKLVPIVGNICDSNLGLDGDTYDVIADEVDVIVNSAANTTFDERYDTAININTRGPCRLMAIAKKCKKLKLFIHVSTAYVNGQRHGRIMERPFRIGDCIARENSISEVSSKVLPTLDIEGEINLVTDYKGNIEDNILAQNMRELGLERARRYGWQDTYVFTKAMGEMMIDKLREDIPVVIIRPSVIESTFIEPFPGWMEGNRMMDPIVLCYGKGQLTGFLVDPNGVLDVLTSHSSTSGNTN
;
A
#
# COMPACT_ATOMS: atom_id res chain seq x y z
N MET A 1 -27.66 6.19 -17.43
CA MET A 1 -26.95 5.45 -16.37
C MET A 1 -25.86 6.37 -15.85
N ASP A 2 -25.74 6.50 -14.53
CA ASP A 2 -24.63 7.19 -13.90
C ASP A 2 -23.30 6.53 -14.34
N PRO A 3 -22.32 7.28 -14.88
CA PRO A 3 -21.01 6.75 -15.26
C PRO A 3 -20.32 5.94 -14.15
N GLY A 4 -20.52 6.30 -12.87
CA GLY A 4 -19.96 5.56 -11.73
C GLY A 4 -20.52 4.13 -11.61
N ASN A 5 -21.79 3.94 -11.94
CA ASN A 5 -22.44 2.62 -11.90
C ASN A 5 -21.98 1.67 -13.01
N LEU A 6 -21.50 2.20 -14.14
CA LEU A 6 -20.90 1.38 -15.21
C LEU A 6 -19.53 0.85 -14.79
N VAL A 7 -18.69 1.70 -14.21
CA VAL A 7 -17.34 1.33 -13.74
C VAL A 7 -17.40 0.26 -12.64
N VAL A 8 -18.34 0.35 -11.69
CA VAL A 8 -18.50 -0.69 -10.66
C VAL A 8 -18.95 -2.02 -11.24
N LYS A 9 -19.87 -1.98 -12.20
CA LYS A 9 -20.35 -3.20 -12.82
C LYS A 9 -19.21 -3.96 -13.48
N ASP A 10 -18.39 -3.24 -14.24
CA ASP A 10 -17.32 -3.85 -15.03
C ASP A 10 -16.11 -4.24 -14.17
N LEU A 11 -15.69 -3.40 -13.22
CA LEU A 11 -14.48 -3.66 -12.43
C LEU A 11 -14.71 -4.53 -11.19
N ILE A 12 -15.89 -4.47 -10.58
CA ILE A 12 -16.15 -5.15 -9.29
C ILE A 12 -17.18 -6.26 -9.47
N ILE A 13 -18.39 -5.92 -9.92
CA ILE A 13 -19.50 -6.90 -9.95
C ILE A 13 -19.19 -8.05 -10.91
N ASN A 14 -18.47 -7.79 -12.01
CA ASN A 14 -18.09 -8.80 -12.99
C ASN A 14 -16.73 -9.47 -12.71
N ALA A 15 -16.00 -9.05 -11.67
CA ALA A 15 -14.74 -9.67 -11.33
C ALA A 15 -14.92 -11.14 -10.95
N GLU A 16 -14.00 -11.98 -11.42
CA GLU A 16 -14.05 -13.43 -11.23
C GLU A 16 -13.98 -13.82 -9.76
N VAL A 17 -13.29 -13.02 -8.92
CA VAL A 17 -13.18 -13.21 -7.47
C VAL A 17 -14.53 -13.33 -6.76
N PHE A 18 -15.59 -12.74 -7.32
CA PHE A 18 -16.94 -12.81 -6.77
C PHE A 18 -17.80 -13.92 -7.40
N SER A 19 -17.21 -14.87 -8.14
CA SER A 19 -17.91 -16.01 -8.75
C SER A 19 -18.70 -16.82 -7.71
N CYS A 20 -18.10 -17.11 -6.55
CA CYS A 20 -18.77 -17.83 -5.47
C CYS A 20 -19.98 -17.07 -4.92
N LEU A 21 -19.87 -15.74 -4.75
CA LEU A 21 -21.02 -14.92 -4.35
C LEU A 21 -22.11 -14.92 -5.43
N ARG A 22 -21.72 -14.91 -6.71
CA ARG A 22 -22.64 -15.00 -7.84
C ARG A 22 -23.40 -16.33 -7.84
N GLU A 23 -22.74 -17.43 -7.53
CA GLU A 23 -23.37 -18.74 -7.38
C GLU A 23 -24.34 -18.78 -6.19
N ILE A 24 -23.92 -18.26 -5.04
CA ILE A 24 -24.75 -18.20 -3.81
C ILE A 24 -26.02 -17.38 -4.02
N HIS A 25 -25.91 -16.20 -4.62
CA HIS A 25 -27.03 -15.27 -4.76
C HIS A 25 -27.82 -15.42 -6.07
N GLY A 26 -27.28 -16.14 -7.06
CA GLY A 26 -27.92 -16.38 -8.35
C GLY A 26 -28.46 -15.10 -9.00
N LYS A 27 -29.77 -15.09 -9.29
CA LYS A 27 -30.45 -13.94 -9.92
C LYS A 27 -30.45 -12.68 -9.06
N SER A 28 -30.24 -12.79 -7.75
CA SER A 28 -30.22 -11.67 -6.81
C SER A 28 -28.82 -11.11 -6.57
N TYR A 29 -27.78 -11.68 -7.19
CA TYR A 29 -26.38 -11.28 -6.98
C TYR A 29 -26.14 -9.78 -7.21
N GLU A 30 -26.59 -9.23 -8.33
CA GLU A 30 -26.35 -7.83 -8.65
C GLU A 30 -27.05 -6.89 -7.65
N ALA A 31 -28.29 -7.20 -7.31
CA ALA A 31 -29.03 -6.45 -6.29
C ALA A 31 -28.36 -6.52 -4.92
N PHE A 32 -27.81 -7.69 -4.56
CA PHE A 32 -27.04 -7.87 -3.33
C PHE A 32 -25.77 -7.01 -3.33
N MET A 33 -24.96 -7.07 -4.39
CA MET A 33 -23.73 -6.27 -4.50
C MET A 33 -24.03 -4.76 -4.42
N LEU A 34 -25.02 -4.28 -5.17
CA LEU A 34 -25.42 -2.86 -5.16
C LEU A 34 -26.02 -2.40 -3.82
N SER A 35 -26.52 -3.32 -3.00
CA SER A 35 -26.97 -3.01 -1.63
C SER A 35 -25.81 -2.83 -0.64
N LYS A 36 -24.60 -3.28 -0.99
CA LYS A 36 -23.41 -3.26 -0.14
C LYS A 36 -22.34 -2.29 -0.62
N LEU A 37 -22.36 -1.93 -1.91
CA LEU A 37 -21.33 -1.14 -2.56
C LEU A 37 -21.86 0.23 -2.98
N VAL A 38 -21.17 1.27 -2.54
CA VAL A 38 -21.38 2.64 -3.00
C VAL A 38 -20.07 3.10 -3.65
N PRO A 39 -20.00 3.19 -4.99
CA PRO A 39 -18.82 3.72 -5.64
C PRO A 39 -18.62 5.19 -5.37
N ILE A 40 -17.36 5.56 -5.21
CA ILE A 40 -16.95 6.94 -5.08
C ILE A 40 -15.77 7.15 -6.02
N VAL A 41 -15.92 8.08 -6.97
CA VAL A 41 -14.83 8.48 -7.87
C VAL A 41 -13.93 9.43 -7.11
N GLY A 42 -12.65 9.08 -7.02
CA GLY A 42 -11.66 9.90 -6.35
C GLY A 42 -10.25 9.46 -6.65
N ASN A 43 -9.29 10.33 -6.35
CA ASN A 43 -7.86 10.10 -6.53
C ASN A 43 -7.11 10.53 -5.28
N ILE A 44 -6.37 9.59 -4.69
CA ILE A 44 -5.60 9.83 -3.46
C ILE A 44 -4.49 10.88 -3.62
N CYS A 45 -4.11 11.21 -4.85
CA CYS A 45 -3.16 12.27 -5.16
C CYS A 45 -3.76 13.69 -5.04
N ASP A 46 -5.08 13.80 -5.10
CA ASP A 46 -5.79 15.08 -5.18
C ASP A 46 -6.24 15.57 -3.80
N SER A 47 -6.36 16.89 -3.64
CA SER A 47 -6.91 17.50 -2.43
C SER A 47 -8.32 16.96 -2.16
N ASN A 48 -8.62 16.62 -0.91
CA ASN A 48 -9.87 15.95 -0.51
C ASN A 48 -10.20 14.71 -1.35
N LEU A 49 -9.19 14.02 -1.87
CA LEU A 49 -9.32 12.86 -2.77
C LEU A 49 -10.06 13.17 -4.09
N GLY A 50 -10.20 14.44 -4.49
CA GLY A 50 -11.00 14.82 -5.66
C GLY A 50 -12.51 14.70 -5.48
N LEU A 51 -12.98 14.56 -4.23
CA LEU A 51 -14.40 14.47 -3.91
C LEU A 51 -15.09 15.83 -4.04
N ASP A 52 -16.33 15.82 -4.51
CA ASP A 52 -17.25 16.96 -4.37
C ASP A 52 -17.70 17.14 -2.91
N GLY A 53 -18.29 18.30 -2.61
CA GLY A 53 -18.68 18.65 -1.24
C GLY A 53 -19.75 17.73 -0.65
N ASP A 54 -20.74 17.34 -1.46
CA ASP A 54 -21.85 16.50 -0.98
C ASP A 54 -21.35 15.10 -0.63
N THR A 55 -20.51 14.51 -1.50
CA THR A 55 -19.89 13.21 -1.24
C THR A 55 -18.97 13.26 -0.02
N TYR A 56 -18.18 14.33 0.12
CA TYR A 56 -17.31 14.53 1.26
C TYR A 56 -18.09 14.54 2.58
N ASP A 57 -19.21 15.26 2.63
CA ASP A 57 -20.04 15.39 3.83
C ASP A 57 -20.68 14.05 4.20
N VAL A 58 -21.15 13.26 3.23
CA VAL A 58 -21.67 11.90 3.48
C VAL A 58 -20.59 11.01 4.10
N ILE A 59 -19.37 11.03 3.57
CA ILE A 59 -18.24 10.26 4.14
C ILE A 59 -17.94 10.71 5.57
N ALA A 60 -17.90 12.02 5.80
CA ALA A 60 -17.64 12.59 7.13
C ALA A 60 -18.74 12.22 8.14
N ASP A 61 -19.98 12.03 7.70
CA ASP A 61 -21.10 11.76 8.59
C ASP A 61 -21.34 10.28 8.85
N GLU A 62 -21.04 9.40 7.89
CA GLU A 62 -21.46 8.00 7.94
C GLU A 62 -20.33 6.98 8.12
N VAL A 63 -19.06 7.32 7.87
CA VAL A 63 -17.97 6.33 7.91
C VAL A 63 -17.54 5.99 9.35
N ASP A 64 -17.68 4.71 9.70
CA ASP A 64 -17.17 4.14 10.96
C ASP A 64 -15.70 3.66 10.85
N VAL A 65 -15.27 3.15 9.69
CA VAL A 65 -13.94 2.54 9.51
C VAL A 65 -13.35 2.96 8.17
N ILE A 66 -12.10 3.39 8.18
CA ILE A 66 -11.33 3.66 6.96
C ILE A 66 -10.27 2.57 6.81
N VAL A 67 -10.26 1.88 5.66
CA VAL A 67 -9.21 0.93 5.29
C VAL A 67 -8.39 1.50 4.15
N ASN A 68 -7.20 2.01 4.45
CA ASN A 68 -6.27 2.50 3.46
C ASN A 68 -5.39 1.36 2.93
N SER A 69 -5.82 0.76 1.81
CA SER A 69 -5.03 -0.19 1.03
C SER A 69 -4.48 0.42 -0.28
N ALA A 70 -4.69 1.72 -0.50
CA ALA A 70 -4.19 2.40 -1.70
C ALA A 70 -2.67 2.56 -1.60
N ALA A 71 -1.96 2.00 -2.57
CA ALA A 71 -0.52 2.10 -2.67
C ALA A 71 -0.08 1.95 -4.11
N ASN A 72 1.03 2.59 -4.46
CA ASN A 72 1.80 2.21 -5.62
C ASN A 72 2.86 1.22 -5.16
N THR A 73 2.77 -0.04 -5.61
CA THR A 73 3.66 -1.14 -5.21
C THR A 73 4.81 -1.37 -6.18
N THR A 74 5.00 -0.48 -7.15
CA THR A 74 6.06 -0.59 -8.16
C THR A 74 7.40 -0.19 -7.53
N PHE A 75 8.34 -1.15 -7.45
CA PHE A 75 9.62 -0.96 -6.75
C PHE A 75 10.50 0.13 -7.36
N ASP A 76 10.41 0.32 -8.68
CA ASP A 76 11.21 1.28 -9.44
C ASP A 76 10.40 2.52 -9.84
N GLU A 77 9.28 2.83 -9.17
CA GLU A 77 8.45 4.01 -9.47
C GLU A 77 9.22 5.33 -9.32
N ARG A 78 8.81 6.35 -10.08
CA ARG A 78 9.29 7.72 -9.89
C ARG A 78 9.07 8.17 -8.46
N TYR A 79 10.11 8.75 -7.86
CA TYR A 79 10.08 9.13 -6.46
C TYR A 79 9.00 10.17 -6.10
N ASP A 80 8.74 11.13 -6.98
CA ASP A 80 7.67 12.12 -6.81
C ASP A 80 6.28 11.46 -6.76
N THR A 81 6.00 10.53 -7.68
CA THR A 81 4.78 9.72 -7.68
C THR A 81 4.66 8.87 -6.43
N ALA A 82 5.73 8.17 -6.05
CA ALA A 82 5.75 7.29 -4.88
C ALA A 82 5.50 8.08 -3.57
N ILE A 83 6.14 9.24 -3.38
CA ILE A 83 5.86 10.14 -2.25
C ILE A 83 4.40 10.60 -2.27
N ASN A 84 3.89 11.01 -3.43
CA ASN A 84 2.56 11.59 -3.51
C ASN A 84 1.45 10.59 -3.13
N ILE A 85 1.64 9.32 -3.47
CA ILE A 85 0.70 8.24 -3.18
C ILE A 85 0.97 7.66 -1.79
N ASN A 86 2.16 7.13 -1.53
CA ASN A 86 2.43 6.31 -0.35
C ASN A 86 2.73 7.14 0.91
N THR A 87 3.20 8.39 0.77
CA THR A 87 3.46 9.29 1.91
C THR A 87 2.32 10.28 2.10
N ARG A 88 2.02 11.09 1.06
CA ARG A 88 1.02 12.16 1.15
C ARG A 88 -0.41 11.62 1.10
N GLY A 89 -0.65 10.50 0.41
CA GLY A 89 -1.96 9.88 0.33
C GLY A 89 -2.53 9.52 1.70
N PRO A 90 -1.80 8.78 2.56
CA PRO A 90 -2.19 8.58 3.95
C PRO A 90 -2.47 9.88 4.72
N CYS A 91 -1.70 10.94 4.50
CA CYS A 91 -1.96 12.24 5.14
C CYS A 91 -3.32 12.82 4.75
N ARG A 92 -3.69 12.75 3.46
CA ARG A 92 -4.99 13.22 2.96
C ARG A 92 -6.15 12.39 3.50
N LEU A 93 -5.99 11.07 3.53
CA LEU A 93 -6.97 10.17 4.14
C LEU A 93 -7.13 10.43 5.64
N MET A 94 -6.03 10.68 6.36
CA MET A 94 -6.08 11.05 7.77
C MET A 94 -6.78 12.40 7.99
N ALA A 95 -6.61 13.36 7.07
CA ALA A 95 -7.34 14.63 7.14
C ALA A 95 -8.86 14.43 7.01
N ILE A 96 -9.32 13.51 6.17
CA ILE A 96 -10.74 13.12 6.07
C ILE A 96 -11.17 12.36 7.33
N ALA A 97 -10.35 11.43 7.81
CA ALA A 97 -10.60 10.66 9.03
C ALA A 97 -10.90 11.57 10.24
N LYS A 98 -10.18 12.69 10.35
CA LYS A 98 -10.42 13.71 11.39
C LYS A 98 -11.76 14.45 11.27
N LYS A 99 -12.39 14.44 10.10
CA LYS A 99 -13.73 15.00 9.89
C LYS A 99 -14.83 13.97 10.12
N CYS A 100 -14.49 12.68 10.11
CA CYS A 100 -15.46 11.61 10.30
C CYS A 100 -16.01 11.58 11.75
N LYS A 101 -17.30 11.89 11.90
CA LYS A 101 -17.98 12.02 13.21
C LYS A 101 -18.13 10.68 13.95
N LYS A 102 -18.21 9.58 13.19
CA LYS A 102 -18.46 8.22 13.70
C LYS A 102 -17.22 7.32 13.65
N LEU A 103 -16.05 7.86 13.28
CA LEU A 103 -14.87 7.05 13.04
C LEU A 103 -14.44 6.31 14.31
N LYS A 104 -14.36 4.99 14.20
CA LYS A 104 -13.91 4.07 15.26
C LYS A 104 -12.51 3.55 15.01
N LEU A 105 -12.11 3.42 13.74
CA LEU A 105 -10.85 2.79 13.38
C LEU A 105 -10.31 3.26 12.02
N PHE A 106 -9.02 3.55 11.97
CA PHE A 106 -8.27 3.76 10.74
C PHE A 106 -7.26 2.61 10.57
N ILE A 107 -7.41 1.82 9.50
CA ILE A 107 -6.51 0.72 9.15
C ILE A 107 -5.62 1.17 8.00
N HIS A 108 -4.31 1.05 8.16
CA HIS A 108 -3.35 1.28 7.09
C HIS A 108 -2.64 -0.02 6.71
N VAL A 109 -2.72 -0.41 5.45
CA VAL A 109 -1.94 -1.51 4.90
C VAL A 109 -0.58 -0.98 4.49
N SER A 110 0.46 -1.43 5.17
CA SER A 110 1.88 -1.18 4.88
C SER A 110 2.52 -2.46 4.35
N THR A 111 3.75 -2.79 4.74
CA THR A 111 4.44 -4.02 4.36
C THR A 111 5.49 -4.43 5.39
N ALA A 112 5.69 -5.73 5.62
CA ALA A 112 6.73 -6.24 6.52
C ALA A 112 8.13 -5.71 6.17
N TYR A 113 8.34 -5.40 4.88
CA TYR A 113 9.60 -4.90 4.36
C TYR A 113 9.95 -3.48 4.81
N VAL A 114 9.04 -2.70 5.41
CA VAL A 114 9.42 -1.39 6.00
C VAL A 114 10.46 -1.52 7.10
N ASN A 115 10.69 -2.73 7.60
CA ASN A 115 11.79 -3.03 8.52
C ASN A 115 13.18 -3.12 7.83
N GLY A 116 13.24 -2.96 6.51
CA GLY A 116 14.47 -2.92 5.72
C GLY A 116 15.39 -4.10 5.98
N GLN A 117 16.69 -3.84 6.11
CA GLN A 117 17.72 -4.86 6.32
C GLN A 117 17.99 -5.15 7.81
N ARG A 118 16.99 -4.98 8.68
CA ARG A 118 17.13 -5.37 10.10
C ARG A 118 17.33 -6.88 10.21
N HIS A 119 18.21 -7.29 11.13
CA HIS A 119 18.51 -8.71 11.37
C HIS A 119 17.97 -9.15 12.74
N GLY A 120 17.69 -10.45 12.86
CA GLY A 120 17.23 -11.06 14.11
C GLY A 120 15.74 -10.82 14.39
N ARG A 121 15.38 -10.79 15.68
CA ARG A 121 13.98 -10.61 16.10
C ARG A 121 13.59 -9.14 15.97
N ILE A 122 12.73 -8.85 14.99
CA ILE A 122 12.20 -7.51 14.75
C ILE A 122 10.87 -7.35 15.50
N MET A 123 10.78 -6.35 16.36
CA MET A 123 9.55 -6.04 17.09
C MET A 123 8.62 -5.14 16.27
N GLU A 124 7.32 -5.37 16.35
CA GLU A 124 6.28 -4.54 15.72
C GLU A 124 6.10 -3.19 16.44
N ARG A 125 7.13 -2.35 16.39
CA ARG A 125 7.07 -0.98 16.90
C ARG A 125 6.61 0.00 15.82
N PRO A 126 5.84 1.04 16.18
CA PRO A 126 5.53 2.13 15.27
C PRO A 126 6.80 2.91 14.92
N PHE A 127 6.89 3.42 13.70
CA PHE A 127 7.93 4.36 13.31
C PHE A 127 7.61 5.76 13.85
N ARG A 128 8.62 6.46 14.36
CA ARG A 128 8.55 7.85 14.77
C ARG A 128 9.13 8.76 13.69
N ILE A 129 8.70 10.02 13.70
CA ILE A 129 9.28 11.04 12.81
C ILE A 129 10.78 11.13 13.04
N GLY A 130 11.54 11.06 11.95
CA GLY A 130 13.00 11.09 11.97
C GLY A 130 13.68 9.73 12.03
N ASP A 131 12.93 8.64 12.26
CA ASP A 131 13.49 7.28 12.26
C ASP A 131 14.11 6.94 10.90
N CYS A 132 15.26 6.27 10.94
CA CYS A 132 15.87 5.68 9.76
C CYS A 132 16.62 4.41 10.16
N ILE A 133 16.68 3.42 9.25
CA ILE A 133 17.30 2.13 9.53
C ILE A 133 18.83 2.23 9.48
N ALA A 134 19.38 3.11 8.63
CA ALA A 134 20.82 3.36 8.54
C ALA A 134 21.42 3.74 9.90
N ARG A 135 20.65 4.41 10.75
CA ARG A 135 21.07 4.78 12.10
C ARG A 135 21.21 3.58 13.04
N GLU A 136 20.34 2.59 12.92
CA GLU A 136 20.31 1.42 13.80
C GLU A 136 21.48 0.48 13.55
N ASN A 137 21.85 0.28 12.28
CA ASN A 137 22.99 -0.55 11.88
C ASN A 137 24.35 0.04 12.30
N SER A 138 24.40 1.35 12.58
CA SER A 138 25.63 2.03 13.00
C SER A 138 25.79 2.10 14.53
N ILE A 139 24.78 1.74 15.32
CA ILE A 139 24.91 1.69 16.79
C ILE A 139 25.75 0.47 17.23
N SER A 140 25.90 -0.54 16.36
CA SER A 140 26.80 -1.67 16.57
C SER A 140 28.28 -1.38 16.25
N GLU A 141 28.61 -0.26 15.58
CA GLU A 141 29.98 0.13 15.26
C GLU A 141 30.28 1.50 15.85
N VAL A 142 31.24 1.57 16.78
CA VAL A 142 31.69 2.82 17.42
C VAL A 142 32.34 3.73 16.37
N SER A 143 31.53 4.52 15.66
CA SER A 143 32.02 5.55 14.74
C SER A 143 31.15 6.80 14.85
N SER A 144 31.78 7.90 15.20
CA SER A 144 31.25 9.25 15.36
C SER A 144 30.84 9.90 14.03
N LYS A 145 30.10 9.18 13.18
CA LYS A 145 29.43 9.78 12.01
C LYS A 145 28.09 10.33 12.45
N VAL A 146 27.79 11.58 12.05
CA VAL A 146 26.46 12.17 12.22
C VAL A 146 25.47 11.30 11.45
N LEU A 147 24.62 10.60 12.19
CA LEU A 147 23.64 9.68 11.65
C LEU A 147 22.52 10.49 10.97
N PRO A 148 22.09 10.13 9.75
CA PRO A 148 21.08 10.91 9.06
C PRO A 148 19.74 10.80 9.80
N THR A 149 19.11 11.93 10.14
CA THR A 149 17.70 11.95 10.55
C THR A 149 16.86 12.11 9.30
N LEU A 150 15.78 11.33 9.17
CA LEU A 150 14.87 11.45 8.04
C LEU A 150 13.98 12.70 8.19
N ASP A 151 14.17 13.67 7.30
CA ASP A 151 13.30 14.85 7.19
C ASP A 151 12.29 14.62 6.07
N ILE A 152 11.11 14.12 6.42
CA ILE A 152 10.04 13.79 5.45
C ILE A 152 9.58 15.04 4.70
N GLU A 153 9.47 16.20 5.37
CA GLU A 153 9.06 17.44 4.71
C GLU A 153 10.14 17.90 3.72
N GLY A 154 11.42 17.75 4.10
CA GLY A 154 12.56 17.95 3.21
C GLY A 154 12.51 17.07 1.95
N GLU A 155 12.18 15.78 2.09
CA GLU A 155 12.00 14.87 0.95
C GLU A 155 10.84 15.30 0.04
N ILE A 156 9.71 15.74 0.63
CA ILE A 156 8.55 16.21 -0.13
C ILE A 156 8.89 17.49 -0.91
N ASN A 157 9.61 18.43 -0.29
CA ASN A 157 10.03 19.66 -0.94
C ASN A 157 11.05 19.37 -2.06
N LEU A 158 12.00 18.46 -1.82
CA LEU A 158 13.00 18.05 -2.80
C LEU A 158 12.37 17.59 -4.12
N VAL A 159 11.33 16.74 -4.07
CA VAL A 159 10.65 16.26 -5.29
C VAL A 159 9.71 17.31 -5.91
N THR A 160 9.23 18.27 -5.11
CA THR A 160 8.38 19.36 -5.60
C THR A 160 9.20 20.37 -6.39
N ASP A 161 10.38 20.73 -5.89
CA ASP A 161 11.28 21.74 -6.48
C ASP A 161 12.05 21.21 -7.70
N TYR A 162 12.11 19.88 -7.88
CA TYR A 162 12.79 19.25 -9.01
C TYR A 162 12.12 19.53 -10.37
N LYS A 163 10.94 20.16 -10.39
CA LYS A 163 10.19 20.52 -11.60
C LYS A 163 10.85 21.70 -12.35
N GLY A 164 11.98 21.42 -13.01
CA GLY A 164 12.57 22.29 -14.04
C GLY A 164 12.02 21.99 -15.45
N ASN A 165 12.48 22.73 -16.45
CA ASN A 165 12.23 22.47 -17.87
C ASN A 165 13.04 21.25 -18.37
N ILE A 166 12.78 20.07 -17.80
CA ILE A 166 13.41 18.80 -18.16
C ILE A 166 12.42 18.01 -19.01
N GLU A 167 12.88 17.35 -20.06
CA GLU A 167 12.04 16.43 -20.85
C GLU A 167 11.49 15.30 -19.97
N ASP A 168 10.22 14.93 -20.18
CA ASP A 168 9.48 14.02 -19.28
C ASP A 168 10.15 12.66 -19.07
N ASN A 169 10.77 12.08 -20.11
CA ASN A 169 11.46 10.79 -20.00
C ASN A 169 12.72 10.88 -19.14
N ILE A 170 13.49 11.95 -19.29
CA ILE A 170 14.70 12.20 -18.49
C ILE A 170 14.30 12.47 -17.05
N LEU A 171 13.26 13.27 -16.83
CA LEU A 171 12.70 13.51 -15.50
C LEU A 171 12.27 12.20 -14.83
N ALA A 172 11.57 11.32 -15.57
CA ALA A 172 11.13 10.04 -15.04
C ALA A 172 12.32 9.18 -14.62
N GLN A 173 13.36 9.04 -15.45
CA GLN A 173 14.55 8.27 -15.09
C GLN A 173 15.26 8.86 -13.87
N ASN A 174 15.51 10.17 -13.86
CA ASN A 174 16.16 10.85 -12.74
C ASN A 174 15.39 10.66 -11.42
N MET A 175 14.05 10.69 -11.48
CA MET A 175 13.21 10.45 -10.31
C MET A 175 13.30 9.02 -9.78
N ARG A 176 13.45 8.03 -10.66
CA ARG A 176 13.63 6.64 -10.23
C ARG A 176 14.98 6.45 -9.55
N GLU A 177 16.04 7.00 -10.15
CA GLU A 177 17.40 6.97 -9.60
C GLU A 177 17.47 7.69 -8.26
N LEU A 178 16.87 8.89 -8.16
CA LEU A 178 16.80 9.66 -6.93
C LEU A 178 16.10 8.87 -5.82
N GLY A 179 14.92 8.30 -6.08
CA GLY A 179 14.17 7.53 -5.08
C GLY A 179 14.98 6.37 -4.50
N LEU A 180 15.69 5.64 -5.37
CA LEU A 180 16.55 4.53 -4.96
C LEU A 180 17.76 5.02 -4.16
N GLU A 181 18.38 6.14 -4.55
CA GLU A 181 19.47 6.76 -3.79
C GLU A 181 19.00 7.17 -2.38
N ARG A 182 17.83 7.83 -2.28
CA ARG A 182 17.28 8.25 -0.98
C ARG A 182 16.94 7.05 -0.10
N ALA A 183 16.28 6.03 -0.64
CA ALA A 183 15.95 4.81 0.10
C ALA A 183 17.22 4.18 0.72
N ARG A 184 18.26 3.98 -0.09
CA ARG A 184 19.54 3.42 0.37
C ARG A 184 20.23 4.28 1.40
N ARG A 185 20.20 5.61 1.23
CA ARG A 185 20.78 6.58 2.17
C ARG A 185 20.19 6.44 3.57
N TYR A 186 18.89 6.16 3.69
CA TYR A 186 18.21 6.01 4.97
C TYR A 186 18.04 4.56 5.45
N GLY A 187 18.51 3.58 4.67
CA GLY A 187 18.60 2.16 5.07
C GLY A 187 17.45 1.27 4.59
N TRP A 188 16.70 1.70 3.57
CA TRP A 188 15.70 0.89 2.88
C TRP A 188 16.20 0.43 1.51
N GLN A 189 15.75 -0.74 1.06
CA GLN A 189 16.24 -1.36 -0.18
C GLN A 189 15.69 -0.73 -1.47
N ASP A 190 14.49 -0.14 -1.42
CA ASP A 190 13.80 0.43 -2.57
C ASP A 190 12.88 1.60 -2.20
N THR A 191 12.44 2.34 -3.23
CA THR A 191 11.59 3.53 -3.12
C THR A 191 10.20 3.22 -2.53
N TYR A 192 9.62 2.06 -2.88
CA TYR A 192 8.29 1.68 -2.40
C TYR A 192 8.28 1.52 -0.88
N VAL A 193 9.21 0.73 -0.37
CA VAL A 193 9.32 0.44 1.06
C VAL A 193 9.69 1.70 1.84
N PHE A 194 10.58 2.51 1.30
CA PHE A 194 10.95 3.79 1.91
C PHE A 194 9.75 4.74 2.03
N THR A 195 8.97 4.90 0.96
CA THR A 195 7.78 5.77 0.98
C THR A 195 6.64 5.21 1.84
N LYS A 196 6.49 3.88 1.95
CA LYS A 196 5.61 3.25 2.94
C LYS A 196 6.01 3.57 4.39
N ALA A 197 7.30 3.48 4.71
CA ALA A 197 7.80 3.84 6.03
C ALA A 197 7.52 5.32 6.37
N MET A 198 7.72 6.22 5.40
CA MET A 198 7.35 7.63 5.55
C MET A 198 5.83 7.81 5.77
N GLY A 199 5.00 7.08 5.04
CA GLY A 199 3.54 7.07 5.24
C GLY A 199 3.14 6.66 6.65
N GLU A 200 3.76 5.61 7.22
CA GLU A 200 3.52 5.19 8.60
C GLU A 200 3.89 6.29 9.61
N MET A 201 5.06 6.92 9.44
CA MET A 201 5.51 8.01 10.32
C MET A 201 4.55 9.21 10.27
N MET A 202 4.05 9.54 9.08
CA MET A 202 3.08 10.62 8.91
C MET A 202 1.73 10.30 9.52
N ILE A 203 1.26 9.05 9.43
CA ILE A 203 0.06 8.59 10.14
C ILE A 203 0.25 8.75 11.65
N ASP A 204 1.35 8.25 12.22
CA ASP A 204 1.61 8.35 13.67
C ASP A 204 1.70 9.81 14.14
N LYS A 205 2.33 10.69 13.34
CA LYS A 205 2.40 12.14 13.61
C LYS A 205 1.02 12.79 13.58
N LEU A 206 0.17 12.43 12.61
CA LEU A 206 -1.07 13.16 12.32
C LEU A 206 -2.29 12.60 13.04
N ARG A 207 -2.30 11.34 13.48
CA ARG A 207 -3.52 10.66 13.93
C ARG A 207 -4.23 11.28 15.14
N GLU A 208 -3.52 12.05 15.97
CA GLU A 208 -4.06 12.55 17.25
C GLU A 208 -4.66 11.39 18.07
N ASP A 209 -5.93 11.48 18.44
CA ASP A 209 -6.64 10.47 19.22
C ASP A 209 -7.28 9.36 18.37
N ILE A 210 -7.18 9.42 17.04
CA ILE A 210 -7.79 8.43 16.13
C ILE A 210 -7.13 7.06 16.36
N PRO A 211 -7.91 6.00 16.67
CA PRO A 211 -7.40 4.64 16.74
C PRO A 211 -6.86 4.19 15.39
N VAL A 212 -5.58 3.79 15.36
CA VAL A 212 -4.89 3.35 14.15
C VAL A 212 -4.37 1.93 14.31
N VAL A 213 -4.58 1.10 13.29
CA VAL A 213 -3.91 -0.19 13.11
C VAL A 213 -3.08 -0.14 11.84
N ILE A 214 -1.80 -0.47 11.94
CA ILE A 214 -0.92 -0.63 10.79
C ILE A 214 -0.70 -2.13 10.58
N ILE A 215 -1.09 -2.64 9.41
CA ILE A 215 -0.91 -4.04 9.02
C ILE A 215 0.28 -4.12 8.08
N ARG A 216 1.28 -4.95 8.39
CA ARG A 216 2.50 -5.10 7.60
C ARG A 216 2.61 -6.51 6.99
N PRO A 217 1.86 -6.82 5.92
CA PRO A 217 1.97 -8.12 5.25
C PRO A 217 3.32 -8.30 4.56
N SER A 218 3.79 -9.55 4.45
CA SER A 218 4.88 -9.96 3.55
C SER A 218 4.36 -10.13 2.12
N VAL A 219 4.98 -10.97 1.27
CA VAL A 219 4.53 -11.20 -0.10
C VAL A 219 3.14 -11.82 -0.06
N ILE A 220 2.16 -11.18 -0.70
CA ILE A 220 0.82 -11.73 -0.85
C ILE A 220 0.75 -12.46 -2.18
N GLU A 221 0.39 -13.74 -2.12
CA GLU A 221 0.25 -14.62 -3.28
C GLU A 221 -1.21 -15.01 -3.51
N SER A 222 -1.40 -15.80 -4.57
CA SER A 222 -2.69 -16.37 -4.96
C SER A 222 -3.44 -17.06 -3.81
N THR A 223 -4.75 -17.15 -3.98
CA THR A 223 -5.64 -17.77 -2.99
C THR A 223 -5.34 -19.25 -2.85
N PHE A 224 -5.28 -19.74 -1.61
CA PHE A 224 -5.08 -21.16 -1.37
C PHE A 224 -6.38 -21.97 -1.54
N ILE A 225 -7.49 -21.46 -0.99
CA ILE A 225 -8.80 -22.14 -0.99
C ILE A 225 -9.90 -21.20 -1.46
N GLU A 226 -10.18 -20.12 -0.73
CA GLU A 226 -11.29 -19.20 -1.01
C GLU A 226 -10.82 -17.91 -1.71
N PRO A 227 -11.64 -17.33 -2.62
CA PRO A 227 -12.93 -17.84 -3.10
C PRO A 227 -12.82 -19.11 -3.95
N PHE A 228 -11.73 -19.28 -4.69
CA PHE A 228 -11.34 -20.54 -5.33
C PHE A 228 -9.81 -20.59 -5.43
N PRO A 229 -9.19 -21.79 -5.48
CA PRO A 229 -7.74 -21.92 -5.48
C PRO A 229 -7.07 -21.27 -6.70
N GLY A 230 -5.94 -20.60 -6.47
CA GLY A 230 -5.10 -20.02 -7.51
C GLY A 230 -5.62 -18.71 -8.11
N TRP A 231 -6.65 -18.09 -7.52
CA TRP A 231 -7.09 -16.77 -7.93
C TRP A 231 -6.05 -15.72 -7.60
N MET A 232 -5.82 -14.81 -8.54
CA MET A 232 -4.85 -13.74 -8.47
C MET A 232 -5.29 -12.59 -9.37
N GLU A 233 -5.07 -11.36 -8.91
CA GLU A 233 -5.34 -10.16 -9.69
C GLU A 233 -4.04 -9.60 -10.30
N GLY A 234 -3.85 -9.88 -11.59
CA GLY A 234 -2.66 -9.48 -12.34
C GLY A 234 -1.52 -10.50 -12.24
N ASN A 235 -0.29 -10.05 -12.50
CA ASN A 235 0.92 -10.88 -12.50
C ASN A 235 2.04 -10.10 -11.80
N ARG A 236 2.26 -10.34 -10.50
CA ARG A 236 3.15 -9.55 -9.64
C ARG A 236 4.20 -10.43 -8.96
N MET A 237 5.38 -9.84 -8.74
CA MET A 237 6.47 -10.40 -7.93
C MET A 237 6.87 -11.85 -8.29
N MET A 238 6.39 -12.87 -7.56
CA MET A 238 6.74 -14.27 -7.83
C MET A 238 5.84 -14.94 -8.87
N ASP A 239 4.68 -14.36 -9.16
CA ASP A 239 3.72 -14.89 -10.14
C ASP A 239 4.37 -15.26 -11.49
N PRO A 240 5.22 -14.41 -12.11
CA PRO A 240 5.84 -14.78 -13.39
C PRO A 240 6.80 -15.97 -13.24
N ILE A 241 7.49 -16.09 -12.10
CA ILE A 241 8.43 -17.18 -11.84
C ILE A 241 7.65 -18.50 -11.70
N VAL A 242 6.58 -18.50 -10.91
CA VAL A 242 5.71 -19.66 -10.69
C VAL A 242 5.07 -20.10 -12.02
N LEU A 243 4.53 -19.16 -12.79
CA LEU A 243 3.89 -19.43 -14.08
C LEU A 243 4.89 -19.95 -15.13
N CYS A 244 6.07 -19.32 -15.26
CA CYS A 244 7.08 -19.74 -16.22
C CYS A 244 7.66 -21.12 -15.87
N TYR A 245 7.84 -21.41 -14.58
CA TYR A 245 8.26 -22.73 -14.11
C TYR A 245 7.19 -23.79 -14.39
N GLY A 246 5.92 -23.50 -14.05
CA GLY A 246 4.79 -24.41 -14.32
C GLY A 246 4.57 -24.70 -15.80
N LYS A 247 4.88 -23.74 -16.68
CA LYS A 247 4.84 -23.91 -18.15
C LYS A 247 6.08 -24.60 -18.73
N GLY A 248 7.08 -24.94 -17.89
CA GLY A 248 8.36 -25.50 -18.34
C GLY A 248 9.24 -24.52 -19.13
N GLN A 249 8.93 -23.23 -19.10
CA GLN A 249 9.70 -22.17 -19.77
C GLN A 249 10.90 -21.72 -18.93
N LEU A 250 10.84 -21.93 -17.62
CA LEU A 250 11.94 -21.70 -16.69
C LEU A 250 12.38 -23.05 -16.11
N THR A 251 13.61 -23.46 -16.41
CA THR A 251 14.18 -24.75 -15.95
C THR A 251 14.87 -24.65 -14.59
N GLY A 252 15.06 -23.44 -14.08
CA GLY A 252 15.62 -23.17 -12.76
C GLY A 252 15.68 -21.67 -12.47
N PHE A 253 15.76 -21.31 -11.19
CA PHE A 253 15.86 -19.93 -10.73
C PHE A 253 17.00 -19.82 -9.70
N LEU A 254 17.89 -18.83 -9.87
CA LEU A 254 19.01 -18.60 -8.97
C LEU A 254 18.50 -17.94 -7.69
N VAL A 255 18.67 -18.61 -6.56
CA VAL A 255 18.31 -18.10 -5.23
C VAL A 255 19.47 -18.30 -4.27
N ASP A 256 19.56 -17.45 -3.25
CA ASP A 256 20.37 -17.75 -2.08
C ASP A 256 19.68 -18.89 -1.31
N PRO A 257 20.32 -20.06 -1.13
CA PRO A 257 19.73 -21.17 -0.37
C PRO A 257 19.50 -20.83 1.11
N ASN A 258 20.12 -19.77 1.63
CA ASN A 258 19.89 -19.27 2.98
C ASN A 258 18.88 -18.11 3.02
N GLY A 259 18.39 -17.66 1.87
CA GLY A 259 17.38 -16.62 1.78
C GLY A 259 16.05 -17.11 2.33
N VAL A 260 15.44 -16.30 3.21
CA VAL A 260 14.10 -16.58 3.73
C VAL A 260 13.09 -15.82 2.88
N LEU A 261 12.16 -16.55 2.26
CA LEU A 261 10.99 -15.99 1.59
C LEU A 261 9.75 -16.32 2.41
N ASP A 262 9.09 -15.28 2.92
CA ASP A 262 7.81 -15.40 3.61
C ASP A 262 6.68 -14.98 2.67
N VAL A 263 5.68 -15.86 2.55
CA VAL A 263 4.57 -15.76 1.60
C VAL A 263 3.27 -15.99 2.33
N LEU A 264 2.38 -15.01 2.24
CA LEU A 264 1.01 -15.07 2.72
C LEU A 264 0.08 -15.35 1.55
N THR A 265 -0.73 -16.40 1.66
CA THR A 265 -1.81 -16.63 0.70
C THR A 265 -2.96 -15.67 1.01
N SER A 266 -3.49 -14.99 0.00
CA SER A 266 -4.72 -14.21 0.16
C SER A 266 -5.88 -15.16 0.53
N HIS A 267 -6.37 -15.13 1.76
CA HIS A 267 -7.47 -15.98 2.21
C HIS A 267 -8.41 -15.23 3.14
N SER A 268 -9.71 -15.44 2.96
CA SER A 268 -10.72 -15.19 3.99
C SER A 268 -10.85 -16.43 4.86
N SER A 269 -10.24 -16.45 6.04
CA SER A 269 -10.60 -17.46 7.04
C SER A 269 -11.98 -17.11 7.63
N THR A 270 -13.04 -17.38 6.88
CA THR A 270 -14.41 -17.43 7.40
C THR A 270 -14.88 -18.87 7.54
N SER A 271 -14.12 -19.70 8.26
CA SER A 271 -14.67 -20.84 8.97
C SER A 271 -15.29 -20.38 10.29
N GLY A 272 -16.26 -19.47 10.21
CA GLY A 272 -17.14 -19.11 11.31
C GLY A 272 -18.34 -20.06 11.33
N ASN A 273 -18.19 -21.19 12.02
CA ASN A 273 -19.25 -22.09 12.52
C ASN A 273 -20.59 -22.09 11.77
N THR A 274 -20.79 -23.05 10.87
CA THR A 274 -22.09 -23.69 10.74
C THR A 274 -22.22 -24.75 11.83
N ASN A 275 -22.97 -24.42 12.88
CA ASN A 275 -23.89 -25.30 13.62
C ASN A 275 -24.68 -24.46 14.62
#